data_AF-A0A964LKW7-F1
#
_entry.id   AF-A0A964LKW7-F1
#
_cell.length_a   1.000
_cell.length_b   1.000
_cell.length_c   1.000
_cell.angle_alpha   90.00
_cell.angle_beta   90.00
_cell.angle_gamma   90.00
#
_symmetry.space_group_name_H-M   'P 1'
#
loop_
_entity.id
_entity.type
_entity.pdbx_description
1 polymer ?
#
loop_
_entity_poly.entity_id
_entity_poly.type
_entity_poly.pdbx_seq_one_letter_code
_entity_poly.pdbx_strand_id
1 'polypeptide(L)'
;MAKILGWLIAFLYAVQAAISVAMPRTVKPSLMRDELRSWHYLVGLILFVALLWRLWVWWRERPALANRALPPSANAWTAQLALMTYVVLALMPPLGILAAWADGLPVSLGPFVTLPALIGEGRTLWMFGGYFHSALGFGATLLTAMAAITAVYLLLRRGVGLLAAFPAGFGAQVWITVLVSVYAVSTFKGPGPGVVAVSIYLGVTALFFAVARWRAGRASAPATSAVTTGPRAVAVLASLVIVLIAAYLPYQTFRVTPWPIGVTVDAPEGVTSHAAPLMAVTITPETGYESQVRAETYKWCGFCHTMQKGGKHLVGPNLYAIFGQQAGRVPNFTYSQAMAEAGQKGLVWNDETLDKFLAGPDQFLPGTSMIISVGPVKTARERAAIINLLQRDTMLPPPAVP
;
A
#
# COMPACT_ATOMS: atom_id res chain seq x y z
N MET A 1 11.53 -27.03 -15.57
CA MET A 1 10.62 -25.88 -15.80
C MET A 1 10.29 -25.11 -14.52
N ALA A 2 9.73 -25.75 -13.47
CA ALA A 2 9.34 -25.08 -12.22
C ALA A 2 10.43 -24.21 -11.56
N LYS A 3 11.70 -24.64 -11.59
CA LYS A 3 12.83 -23.86 -11.05
C LYS A 3 13.04 -22.53 -11.80
N ILE A 4 13.07 -22.58 -13.14
CA ILE A 4 13.26 -21.40 -14.00
C ILE A 4 12.11 -20.42 -13.77
N LEU A 5 10.88 -20.94 -13.73
CA LEU A 5 9.69 -20.14 -13.47
C LEU A 5 9.74 -19.44 -12.10
N GLY A 6 10.20 -20.13 -11.06
CA GLY A 6 10.37 -19.54 -9.73
C GLY A 6 11.38 -18.38 -9.71
N TRP A 7 12.50 -18.52 -10.41
CA TRP A 7 13.50 -17.44 -10.53
C TRP A 7 13.00 -16.27 -11.37
N LEU A 8 12.25 -16.54 -12.44
CA LEU A 8 11.59 -15.50 -13.23
C LEU A 8 10.61 -14.69 -12.38
N ILE A 9 9.78 -15.35 -11.58
CA ILE A 9 8.84 -14.68 -10.66
C ILE A 9 9.60 -13.82 -9.65
N ALA A 10 10.70 -14.32 -9.08
CA ALA A 10 11.50 -13.53 -8.14
C ALA A 10 12.07 -12.26 -8.78
N PHE A 11 12.56 -12.36 -10.02
CA PHE A 11 13.04 -11.21 -10.79
C PHE A 11 11.93 -10.21 -11.12
N LEU A 12 10.82 -10.68 -11.68
CA LEU A 12 9.67 -9.84 -12.02
C LEU A 12 9.11 -9.12 -10.79
N TYR A 13 9.01 -9.83 -9.66
CA TYR A 13 8.57 -9.23 -8.40
C TYR A 13 9.55 -8.16 -7.90
N ALA A 14 10.86 -8.37 -8.03
CA ALA A 14 11.86 -7.37 -7.69
C ALA A 14 11.67 -6.06 -8.47
N VAL A 15 11.46 -6.19 -9.78
CA VAL A 15 11.18 -5.05 -10.67
C VAL A 15 9.87 -4.37 -10.26
N GLN A 16 8.80 -5.14 -10.04
CA GLN A 16 7.50 -4.61 -9.60
C GLN A 16 7.61 -3.86 -8.26
N ALA A 17 8.36 -4.39 -7.31
CA ALA A 17 8.55 -3.79 -6.00
C ALA A 17 9.34 -2.48 -6.09
N ALA A 18 10.40 -2.43 -6.91
CA ALA A 18 11.16 -1.21 -7.16
C ALA A 18 10.28 -0.11 -7.78
N ILE A 19 9.48 -0.44 -8.79
CA ILE A 19 8.51 0.49 -9.40
C ILE A 19 7.51 0.99 -8.35
N SER A 20 6.99 0.08 -7.51
CA SER A 20 6.00 0.42 -6.47
C SER A 20 6.57 1.31 -5.36
N VAL A 21 7.89 1.28 -5.12
CA VAL A 21 8.57 2.20 -4.21
C VAL A 21 8.82 3.55 -4.87
N ALA A 22 9.28 3.56 -6.13
CA ALA A 22 9.56 4.79 -6.85
C ALA A 22 8.29 5.61 -7.09
N MET A 23 7.21 4.94 -7.53
CA MET A 23 6.01 5.59 -8.03
C MET A 23 5.41 6.58 -7.03
N PRO A 24 5.10 6.26 -5.76
CA PRO A 24 4.53 7.21 -4.79
C PRO A 24 5.40 8.43 -4.49
N ARG A 25 6.71 8.35 -4.75
CA ARG A 25 7.70 9.42 -4.52
C ARG A 25 7.85 10.35 -5.73
N THR A 26 7.28 9.99 -6.87
CA THR A 26 7.26 10.82 -8.08
C THR A 26 6.08 11.78 -8.05
N VAL A 27 6.36 13.05 -8.36
CA VAL A 27 5.40 14.15 -8.40
C VAL A 27 4.22 13.83 -9.33
N LYS A 28 3.01 14.20 -8.91
CA LYS A 28 1.78 14.10 -9.72
C LYS A 28 1.31 15.50 -10.15
N PRO A 29 0.88 15.70 -11.41
CA PRO A 29 1.08 14.86 -12.60
C PRO A 29 2.49 15.07 -13.20
N SER A 30 3.12 14.00 -13.71
CA SER A 30 4.40 14.09 -14.45
C SER A 30 4.56 12.92 -15.41
N LEU A 31 5.27 13.13 -16.52
CA LEU A 31 5.54 12.07 -17.51
C LEU A 31 6.22 10.85 -16.87
N MET A 32 7.16 11.07 -15.96
CA MET A 32 7.82 9.99 -15.21
C MET A 32 6.82 9.18 -14.37
N ARG A 33 5.81 9.83 -13.78
CA ARG A 33 4.78 9.12 -13.01
C ARG A 33 3.92 8.24 -13.91
N ASP A 34 3.59 8.73 -15.10
CA ASP A 34 2.80 7.98 -16.09
C ASP A 34 3.58 6.78 -16.64
N GLU A 35 4.86 6.96 -16.93
CA GLU A 35 5.78 5.87 -17.32
C GLU A 35 5.87 4.80 -16.22
N LEU A 36 6.16 5.19 -14.97
CA LEU A 36 6.22 4.24 -13.85
C LEU A 36 4.91 3.48 -13.67
N ARG A 37 3.75 4.13 -13.88
CA ARG A 37 2.44 3.48 -13.84
C ARG A 37 2.27 2.49 -15.00
N SER A 38 2.67 2.86 -16.21
CA SER A 38 2.66 1.97 -17.39
C SER A 38 3.50 0.71 -17.18
N TRP A 39 4.73 0.88 -16.68
CA TRP A 39 5.61 -0.24 -16.33
C TRP A 39 5.06 -1.09 -15.19
N HIS A 40 4.40 -0.49 -14.20
CA HIS A 40 3.72 -1.22 -13.12
C HIS A 40 2.62 -2.15 -13.64
N TYR A 41 1.85 -1.70 -14.65
CA TYR A 41 0.82 -2.53 -15.28
C TYR A 41 1.43 -3.67 -16.11
N LEU A 42 2.42 -3.35 -16.95
CA LEU A 42 3.07 -4.35 -17.80
C LEU A 42 3.75 -5.45 -16.98
N VAL A 43 4.62 -5.08 -16.04
CA VAL A 43 5.33 -6.05 -15.20
C VAL A 43 4.35 -6.81 -14.32
N GLY A 44 3.31 -6.14 -13.79
CA GLY A 44 2.22 -6.78 -13.05
C GLY A 44 1.47 -7.85 -13.86
N LEU A 45 1.20 -7.59 -15.15
CA LEU A 45 0.53 -8.55 -16.03
C LEU A 45 1.41 -9.73 -16.42
N ILE A 46 2.71 -9.49 -16.69
CA ILE A 46 3.67 -10.59 -16.94
C ILE A 46 3.79 -11.46 -15.70
N LEU A 47 3.88 -10.83 -14.51
CA LEU A 47 3.91 -11.53 -13.24
C LEU A 47 2.63 -12.33 -12.99
N PHE A 48 1.45 -11.80 -13.34
CA PHE A 48 0.17 -12.53 -13.27
C PHE A 48 0.21 -13.84 -14.06
N VAL A 49 0.61 -13.78 -15.33
CA VAL A 49 0.71 -14.97 -16.19
C VAL A 49 1.71 -15.98 -15.64
N ALA A 50 2.89 -15.50 -15.19
CA ALA A 50 3.91 -16.36 -14.58
C ALA A 50 3.39 -17.04 -13.29
N LEU A 51 2.64 -16.31 -12.45
CA LEU A 51 2.05 -16.84 -11.22
C LEU A 51 0.94 -17.84 -11.50
N LEU A 52 0.05 -17.59 -12.46
CA LEU A 52 -0.96 -18.56 -12.88
C LEU A 52 -0.32 -19.85 -13.38
N TRP A 53 0.72 -19.73 -14.22
CA TRP A 53 1.49 -20.89 -14.66
C TRP A 53 2.13 -21.60 -13.46
N ARG A 54 2.69 -20.86 -12.50
CA ARG A 54 3.32 -21.43 -11.31
C ARG A 54 2.33 -22.20 -10.45
N LEU A 55 1.12 -21.68 -10.28
CA LEU A 55 0.01 -22.31 -9.56
C LEU A 55 -0.51 -23.55 -10.30
N TRP A 56 -0.61 -23.49 -11.63
CA TRP A 56 -0.98 -24.65 -12.45
C TRP A 56 0.05 -25.78 -12.33
N VAL A 57 1.35 -25.46 -12.44
CA VAL A 57 2.45 -26.42 -12.21
C VAL A 57 2.37 -26.96 -10.77
N TRP A 58 2.11 -26.10 -9.79
CA TRP A 58 1.97 -26.52 -8.39
C TRP A 58 0.84 -27.53 -8.21
N TRP A 59 -0.32 -27.30 -8.83
CA TRP A 59 -1.46 -28.21 -8.76
C TRP A 59 -1.16 -29.55 -9.44
N ARG A 60 -0.53 -29.53 -10.61
CA ARG A 60 -0.14 -30.72 -11.38
C ARG A 60 0.90 -31.59 -10.65
N GLU A 61 1.94 -30.96 -10.12
CA GLU A 61 3.09 -31.66 -9.53
C GLU A 61 2.90 -31.96 -8.04
N ARG A 62 1.98 -31.28 -7.35
CA ARG A 62 1.78 -31.30 -5.88
C ARG A 62 3.12 -31.32 -5.10
N PRO A 63 4.06 -30.42 -5.38
CA PRO A 63 5.41 -30.56 -4.85
C PRO A 63 5.40 -30.33 -3.34
N ALA A 64 5.54 -31.40 -2.56
CA ALA A 64 6.12 -31.25 -1.23
C ALA A 64 7.56 -30.79 -1.44
N LEU A 65 7.99 -29.74 -0.73
CA LEU A 65 9.42 -29.39 -0.72
C LEU A 65 10.18 -30.61 -0.21
N ALA A 66 11.02 -31.20 -1.06
CA ALA A 66 11.85 -32.33 -0.68
C ALA A 66 13.20 -31.83 -0.15
N ASN A 67 13.20 -30.97 0.87
CA ASN A 67 14.43 -30.75 1.62
C ASN A 67 14.57 -31.88 2.64
N ARG A 68 15.45 -32.84 2.35
CA ARG A 68 15.68 -34.03 3.19
C ARG A 68 16.20 -33.68 4.60
N ALA A 69 16.77 -32.50 4.79
CA ALA A 69 17.23 -32.03 6.10
C ALA A 69 16.09 -31.44 6.97
N LEU A 70 14.90 -31.22 6.40
CA LEU A 70 13.75 -30.69 7.10
C LEU A 70 12.74 -31.79 7.43
N PRO A 71 12.10 -31.76 8.62
CA PRO A 71 11.00 -32.66 8.92
C PRO A 71 9.80 -32.40 7.98
N PRO A 72 8.93 -33.40 7.74
CA PRO A 72 7.78 -33.26 6.85
C PRO A 72 6.87 -32.06 7.17
N SER A 73 6.65 -31.77 8.45
CA SER A 73 5.86 -30.62 8.90
C SER A 73 6.48 -29.27 8.52
N ALA A 74 7.80 -29.14 8.59
CA ALA A 74 8.50 -27.93 8.18
C ALA A 74 8.47 -27.75 6.66
N ASN A 75 8.67 -28.83 5.89
CA ASN A 75 8.53 -28.80 4.44
C ASN A 75 7.10 -28.45 4.01
N ALA A 76 6.08 -28.96 4.71
CA ALA A 76 4.69 -28.61 4.45
C ALA A 76 4.41 -27.13 4.76
N TRP A 77 4.93 -26.61 5.87
CA TRP A 77 4.77 -25.21 6.25
C TRP A 77 5.41 -24.24 5.25
N THR A 78 6.66 -24.47 4.84
CA THR A 78 7.34 -23.60 3.88
C THR A 78 6.71 -23.66 2.48
N ALA A 79 6.20 -24.85 2.10
CA ALA A 79 5.43 -25.01 0.87
C ALA A 79 4.09 -24.24 0.94
N GLN A 80 3.38 -24.31 2.07
CA GLN A 80 2.12 -23.60 2.30
C GLN A 80 2.32 -22.08 2.25
N LEU A 81 3.35 -21.55 2.91
CA LEU A 81 3.67 -20.12 2.86
C LEU A 81 3.92 -19.64 1.44
N ALA A 82 4.72 -20.38 0.66
CA ALA A 82 4.98 -20.03 -0.73
C ALA A 82 3.70 -20.06 -1.59
N LEU A 83 2.86 -21.09 -1.43
CA LEU A 83 1.59 -21.19 -2.13
C LEU A 83 0.67 -20.01 -1.81
N MET A 84 0.52 -19.67 -0.53
CA MET A 84 -0.30 -18.53 -0.10
C MET A 84 0.20 -17.22 -0.72
N THR A 85 1.51 -16.98 -0.70
CA THR A 85 2.09 -15.79 -1.31
C THR A 85 1.81 -15.75 -2.81
N TYR A 86 1.97 -16.87 -3.54
CA TYR A 86 1.66 -16.89 -4.97
C TYR A 86 0.19 -16.63 -5.28
N VAL A 87 -0.74 -17.19 -4.49
CA VAL A 87 -2.17 -16.93 -4.63
C VAL A 87 -2.48 -15.44 -4.41
N VAL A 88 -2.00 -14.86 -3.30
CA VAL A 88 -2.21 -13.44 -2.99
C VAL A 88 -1.67 -12.55 -4.12
N LEU A 89 -0.45 -12.82 -4.60
CA LEU A 89 0.15 -12.05 -5.68
C LEU A 89 -0.58 -12.21 -7.01
N ALA A 90 -1.16 -13.38 -7.30
CA ALA A 90 -1.92 -13.60 -8.53
C ALA A 90 -3.25 -12.82 -8.55
N LEU A 91 -3.83 -12.52 -7.38
CA LEU A 91 -5.07 -11.76 -7.27
C LEU A 91 -4.88 -10.24 -7.46
N MET A 92 -3.67 -9.72 -7.25
CA MET A 92 -3.42 -8.27 -7.27
C MET A 92 -3.58 -7.63 -8.66
N PRO A 93 -3.04 -8.17 -9.77
CA PRO A 93 -3.06 -7.48 -11.06
C PRO A 93 -4.49 -7.23 -11.62
N PRO A 94 -5.43 -8.20 -11.57
CA PRO A 94 -6.81 -7.94 -11.97
C PRO A 94 -7.48 -6.82 -11.17
N LEU A 95 -7.24 -6.76 -9.85
CA LEU A 95 -7.78 -5.70 -9.00
C LEU A 95 -7.16 -4.32 -9.31
N GLY A 96 -5.88 -4.29 -9.68
CA GLY A 96 -5.20 -3.06 -10.10
C GLY A 96 -5.73 -2.51 -11.42
N ILE A 97 -5.98 -3.39 -12.40
CA ILE A 97 -6.60 -3.03 -13.68
C ILE A 97 -8.04 -2.56 -13.46
N LEU A 98 -8.81 -3.28 -12.65
CA LEU A 98 -10.17 -2.90 -12.27
C LEU A 98 -10.21 -1.50 -11.63
N ALA A 99 -9.30 -1.23 -10.70
CA ALA A 99 -9.19 0.07 -10.06
C ALA A 99 -8.83 1.18 -11.06
N ALA A 100 -7.95 0.91 -12.04
CA ALA A 100 -7.59 1.88 -13.07
C ALA A 100 -8.78 2.21 -13.98
N TRP A 101 -9.49 1.20 -14.49
CA TRP A 101 -10.65 1.43 -15.35
C TRP A 101 -11.82 2.08 -14.60
N ALA A 102 -12.06 1.71 -13.34
CA ALA A 102 -13.06 2.36 -12.50
C ALA A 102 -12.73 3.83 -12.18
N ASP A 103 -11.46 4.23 -12.37
CA ASP A 103 -10.97 5.60 -12.28
C ASP A 103 -11.01 6.34 -13.65
N GLY A 104 -11.57 5.71 -14.69
CA GLY A 104 -11.62 6.25 -16.05
C GLY A 104 -10.26 6.23 -16.77
N LEU A 105 -9.25 5.58 -16.19
CA LEU A 105 -7.90 5.59 -16.73
C LEU A 105 -7.68 4.45 -17.73
N PRO A 106 -7.05 4.73 -18.89
CA PRO A 106 -6.57 3.66 -19.75
C PRO A 106 -5.40 2.91 -19.07
N VAL A 107 -5.23 1.65 -19.42
CA VAL A 107 -4.12 0.80 -18.95
C VAL A 107 -3.09 0.68 -20.06
N SER A 108 -2.03 1.47 -19.98
CA SER A 108 -0.87 1.37 -20.87
C SER A 108 0.08 0.27 -20.38
N LEU A 109 0.44 -0.64 -21.28
CA LEU A 109 1.35 -1.75 -21.04
C LEU A 109 2.71 -1.42 -21.67
N GLY A 110 3.47 -0.57 -20.99
CA GLY A 110 4.71 -0.01 -21.54
C GLY A 110 4.45 0.80 -22.81
N PRO A 111 5.41 0.84 -23.76
CA PRO A 111 5.24 1.50 -25.05
C PRO A 111 4.45 0.64 -26.08
N PHE A 112 3.92 -0.52 -25.68
CA PHE A 112 3.46 -1.53 -26.63
C PHE A 112 1.97 -1.42 -26.95
N VAL A 113 1.11 -1.35 -25.92
CA VAL A 113 -0.34 -1.39 -26.06
C VAL A 113 -0.99 -0.53 -24.99
N THR A 114 -2.02 0.22 -25.36
CA THR A 114 -2.90 0.91 -24.40
C THR A 114 -4.31 0.34 -24.50
N LEU A 115 -4.78 -0.22 -23.39
CA LEU A 115 -6.14 -0.73 -23.27
C LEU A 115 -7.06 0.41 -22.81
N PRO A 116 -8.11 0.75 -23.57
CA PRO A 116 -9.08 1.76 -23.12
C PRO A 116 -9.80 1.27 -21.87
N ALA A 117 -10.38 2.20 -21.10
CA ALA A 117 -11.25 1.83 -19.98
C ALA A 117 -12.47 1.06 -20.52
N LEU A 118 -12.57 -0.23 -20.14
CA LEU A 118 -13.65 -1.11 -20.62
C LEU A 118 -14.90 -1.05 -19.74
N ILE A 119 -14.81 -0.37 -18.60
CA ILE A 119 -15.91 -0.13 -17.67
C ILE A 119 -16.03 1.38 -17.43
N GLY A 120 -17.23 1.83 -17.05
CA GLY A 120 -17.45 3.23 -16.69
C GLY A 120 -16.77 3.63 -15.39
N GLU A 121 -16.64 4.94 -15.18
CA GLU A 121 -16.18 5.49 -13.91
C GLU A 121 -17.12 5.09 -12.77
N GLY A 122 -16.55 4.75 -11.61
CA GLY A 122 -17.35 4.31 -10.48
C GLY A 122 -16.56 4.31 -9.19
N ARG A 123 -16.84 5.29 -8.32
CA ARG A 123 -16.12 5.45 -7.03
C ARG A 123 -16.16 4.19 -6.16
N THR A 124 -17.32 3.53 -6.06
CA THR A 124 -17.47 2.29 -5.29
C THR A 124 -16.57 1.18 -5.83
N LEU A 125 -16.51 1.04 -7.15
CA LEU A 125 -15.69 0.01 -7.80
C LEU A 125 -14.19 0.34 -7.72
N TRP A 126 -13.83 1.61 -7.83
CA TRP A 126 -12.48 2.11 -7.58
C TRP A 126 -12.03 1.84 -6.14
N MET A 127 -12.88 2.14 -5.14
CA MET A 127 -12.59 1.85 -3.73
C MET A 127 -12.42 0.35 -3.52
N PHE A 128 -13.34 -0.47 -4.03
CA PHE A 128 -13.23 -1.92 -3.95
C PHE A 128 -11.90 -2.42 -4.56
N GLY A 129 -11.65 -2.13 -5.84
CA GLY A 129 -10.43 -2.59 -6.52
C GLY A 129 -9.15 -2.09 -5.85
N GLY A 130 -9.07 -0.78 -5.57
CA GLY A 130 -7.88 -0.15 -5.01
C GLY A 130 -7.58 -0.58 -3.57
N TYR A 131 -8.60 -0.67 -2.72
CA TYR A 131 -8.44 -1.08 -1.33
C TYR A 131 -8.15 -2.57 -1.20
N PHE A 132 -8.76 -3.44 -2.01
CA PHE A 132 -8.39 -4.85 -2.03
C PHE A 132 -7.00 -5.07 -2.61
N HIS A 133 -6.60 -4.35 -3.66
CA HIS A 133 -5.23 -4.39 -4.18
C HIS A 133 -4.21 -4.03 -3.10
N SER A 134 -4.49 -2.97 -2.33
CA SER A 134 -3.62 -2.53 -1.22
C SER A 134 -3.58 -3.54 -0.07
N ALA A 135 -4.74 -4.07 0.34
CA ALA A 135 -4.83 -5.07 1.41
C ALA A 135 -4.10 -6.37 1.06
N LEU A 136 -4.20 -6.84 -0.19
CA LEU A 136 -3.45 -8.00 -0.67
C LEU A 136 -1.94 -7.72 -0.73
N GLY A 137 -1.53 -6.50 -1.11
CA GLY A 137 -0.12 -6.09 -1.04
C GLY A 137 0.43 -6.14 0.39
N PHE A 138 -0.35 -5.66 1.36
CA PHE A 138 0.01 -5.79 2.79
C PHE A 138 0.06 -7.26 3.24
N GLY A 139 -0.92 -8.07 2.84
CA GLY A 139 -0.91 -9.51 3.09
C GLY A 139 0.31 -10.24 2.53
N ALA A 140 0.72 -9.90 1.30
CA ALA A 140 1.95 -10.40 0.70
C ALA A 140 3.20 -10.02 1.52
N THR A 141 3.20 -8.82 2.12
CA THR A 141 4.29 -8.33 2.98
C THR A 141 4.34 -9.13 4.30
N LEU A 142 3.19 -9.39 4.93
CA LEU A 142 3.11 -10.22 6.14
C LEU A 142 3.57 -11.66 5.88
N LEU A 143 3.14 -12.26 4.76
CA LEU A 143 3.58 -13.60 4.36
C LEU A 143 5.09 -13.65 4.09
N THR A 144 5.65 -12.59 3.48
CA THR A 144 7.09 -12.44 3.28
C THR A 144 7.84 -12.37 4.60
N ALA A 145 7.36 -11.55 5.55
CA ALA A 145 7.95 -11.44 6.89
C ALA A 145 7.91 -12.79 7.62
N MET A 146 6.79 -13.50 7.55
CA MET A 146 6.64 -14.84 8.13
C MET A 146 7.61 -15.85 7.48
N ALA A 147 7.79 -15.79 6.16
CA ALA A 147 8.75 -16.62 5.46
C ALA A 147 10.21 -16.32 5.87
N ALA A 148 10.56 -15.04 6.05
CA ALA A 148 11.87 -14.63 6.53
C ALA A 148 12.13 -15.11 7.97
N ILE A 149 11.18 -14.94 8.89
CA ILE A 149 11.26 -15.43 10.27
C ILE A 149 11.40 -16.96 10.29
N THR A 150 10.59 -17.65 9.48
CA THR A 150 10.66 -19.12 9.32
C THR A 150 12.05 -19.54 8.85
N ALA A 151 12.63 -18.85 7.87
CA ALA A 151 13.98 -19.14 7.38
C ALA A 151 15.06 -18.95 8.45
N VAL A 152 14.97 -17.89 9.25
CA VAL A 152 15.91 -17.66 10.37
C VAL A 152 15.78 -18.77 11.40
N TYR A 153 14.55 -19.16 11.77
CA TYR A 153 14.30 -20.27 12.69
C TYR A 153 14.91 -21.58 12.18
N LEU A 154 14.65 -21.94 10.92
CA LEU A 154 15.16 -23.17 10.31
C LEU A 154 16.69 -23.14 10.16
N LEU A 155 17.27 -21.99 9.89
CA LEU A 155 18.72 -21.83 9.86
C LEU A 155 19.33 -22.08 11.25
N LEU A 156 18.77 -21.47 12.30
CA LEU A 156 19.29 -21.59 13.66
C LEU A 156 19.12 -23.00 14.23
N ARG A 157 17.97 -23.64 13.97
CA ARG A 157 17.60 -24.96 14.51
C ARG A 157 18.09 -26.14 13.68
N ARG A 158 18.17 -26.00 12.36
CA ARG A 158 18.39 -27.11 11.42
C ARG A 158 19.51 -26.85 10.41
N GLY A 159 20.12 -25.66 10.41
CA GLY A 159 21.17 -25.31 9.45
C GLY A 159 20.65 -25.09 8.03
N VAL A 160 19.34 -25.04 7.82
CA VAL A 160 18.72 -24.87 6.48
C VAL A 160 18.36 -23.40 6.28
N GLY A 161 19.11 -22.73 5.40
CA GLY A 161 18.91 -21.32 5.07
C GLY A 161 17.73 -21.04 4.13
N LEU A 162 17.41 -19.75 3.98
CA LEU A 162 16.27 -19.21 3.21
C LEU A 162 16.14 -19.79 1.79
N LEU A 163 17.24 -19.88 1.04
CA LEU A 163 17.22 -20.38 -0.35
C LEU A 163 16.93 -21.89 -0.44
N ALA A 164 17.23 -22.65 0.60
CA ALA A 164 17.05 -24.10 0.65
C ALA A 164 15.76 -24.53 1.37
N ALA A 165 15.21 -23.65 2.22
CA ALA A 165 14.00 -23.92 2.99
C ALA A 165 12.71 -23.82 2.15
N PHE A 166 12.76 -23.12 1.02
CA PHE A 166 11.60 -22.75 0.21
C PHE A 166 11.74 -23.23 -1.25
N PRO A 167 10.67 -23.17 -2.07
CA PRO A 167 10.76 -23.52 -3.49
C PRO A 167 11.78 -22.65 -4.21
N ALA A 168 12.38 -23.19 -5.28
CA ALA A 168 13.35 -22.47 -6.08
C ALA A 168 12.83 -21.08 -6.50
N GLY A 169 13.65 -20.06 -6.32
CA GLY A 169 13.31 -18.65 -6.55
C GLY A 169 12.54 -17.97 -5.41
N PHE A 170 11.70 -18.68 -4.64
CA PHE A 170 10.89 -18.06 -3.58
C PHE A 170 11.73 -17.45 -2.46
N GLY A 171 12.77 -18.17 -1.99
CA GLY A 171 13.67 -17.63 -0.97
C GLY A 171 14.35 -16.33 -1.42
N ALA A 172 14.71 -16.22 -2.71
CA ALA A 172 15.28 -15.00 -3.28
C ALA A 172 14.23 -13.89 -3.39
N GLN A 173 13.00 -14.21 -3.80
CA GLN A 173 11.89 -13.27 -3.78
C GLN A 173 11.69 -12.69 -2.37
N VAL A 174 11.67 -13.52 -1.33
CA VAL A 174 11.53 -13.08 0.06
C VAL A 174 12.68 -12.13 0.45
N TRP A 175 13.92 -12.53 0.17
CA TRP A 175 15.10 -11.73 0.48
C TRP A 175 15.05 -10.34 -0.19
N ILE A 176 14.73 -10.30 -1.49
CA ILE A 176 14.60 -9.04 -2.24
C ILE A 176 13.46 -8.19 -1.70
N THR A 177 12.32 -8.81 -1.37
CA THR A 177 11.16 -8.08 -0.85
C THR A 177 11.47 -7.41 0.48
N VAL A 178 12.18 -8.10 1.38
CA VAL A 178 12.64 -7.52 2.65
C VAL A 178 13.62 -6.37 2.38
N LEU A 179 14.59 -6.55 1.48
CA LEU A 179 15.53 -5.49 1.07
C LEU A 179 14.80 -4.22 0.59
N VAL A 180 13.85 -4.38 -0.34
CA VAL A 180 13.05 -3.27 -0.87
C VAL A 180 12.20 -2.62 0.22
N SER A 181 11.64 -3.41 1.14
CA SER A 181 10.85 -2.89 2.26
C SER A 181 11.71 -2.08 3.23
N VAL A 182 12.91 -2.56 3.55
CA VAL A 182 13.89 -1.84 4.38
C VAL A 182 14.21 -0.49 3.74
N TYR A 183 14.50 -0.47 2.43
CA TYR A 183 14.73 0.78 1.69
C TYR A 183 13.48 1.69 1.70
N ALA A 184 12.30 1.15 1.45
CA ALA A 184 11.07 1.93 1.41
C ALA A 184 10.78 2.62 2.76
N VAL A 185 10.94 1.90 3.87
CA VAL A 185 10.67 2.43 5.22
C VAL A 185 11.75 3.41 5.68
N SER A 186 13.01 3.19 5.30
CA SER A 186 14.10 4.09 5.67
C SER A 186 14.13 5.39 4.86
N THR A 187 13.40 5.47 3.74
CA THR A 187 13.44 6.64 2.84
C THR A 187 12.30 7.64 3.01
N PHE A 188 11.48 7.54 4.06
CA PHE A 188 10.36 8.48 4.28
C PHE A 188 10.81 9.94 4.42
N LYS A 189 11.99 10.18 4.99
CA LYS A 189 12.58 11.53 5.18
C LYS A 189 13.55 11.94 4.08
N GLY A 190 13.75 11.10 3.06
CA GLY A 190 14.73 11.32 1.98
C GLY A 190 15.54 10.06 1.65
N PRO A 191 16.29 10.05 0.54
CA PRO A 191 16.96 8.84 0.04
C PRO A 191 18.19 8.40 0.85
N GLY A 192 18.87 9.32 1.55
CA GLY A 192 20.14 9.06 2.26
C GLY A 192 20.09 7.92 3.28
N PRO A 193 19.16 7.91 4.25
CA PRO A 193 19.04 6.82 5.22
C PRO A 193 18.70 5.46 4.59
N GLY A 194 18.12 5.47 3.38
CA GLY A 194 17.83 4.28 2.57
C GLY A 194 19.04 3.42 2.28
N VAL A 195 20.10 4.07 1.78
CA VAL A 195 21.33 3.38 1.38
C VAL A 195 22.02 2.74 2.59
N VAL A 196 22.07 3.44 3.72
CA VAL A 196 22.66 2.94 4.96
C VAL A 196 21.90 1.72 5.48
N ALA A 197 20.57 1.80 5.54
CA ALA A 197 19.73 0.69 6.01
C ALA A 197 19.87 -0.56 5.11
N VAL A 198 19.93 -0.37 3.80
CA VAL A 198 20.20 -1.44 2.83
C VAL A 198 21.57 -2.08 3.06
N SER A 199 22.62 -1.28 3.22
CA SER A 199 23.99 -1.78 3.46
C SER A 199 24.07 -2.61 4.75
N ILE A 200 23.41 -2.14 5.83
CA ILE A 200 23.33 -2.90 7.09
C ILE A 200 22.63 -4.24 6.86
N TYR A 201 21.49 -4.24 6.17
CA TYR A 201 20.74 -5.45 5.87
C TYR A 201 21.57 -6.45 5.04
N LEU A 202 22.28 -5.99 4.01
CA LEU A 202 23.17 -6.82 3.20
C LEU A 202 24.32 -7.42 4.04
N GLY A 203 24.92 -6.62 4.93
CA GLY A 203 25.96 -7.10 5.84
C GLY A 203 25.45 -8.18 6.81
N VAL A 204 24.30 -7.94 7.44
CA VAL A 204 23.65 -8.91 8.35
C VAL A 204 23.31 -10.20 7.61
N THR A 205 22.72 -10.10 6.41
CA THR A 205 22.36 -11.29 5.63
C THR A 205 23.59 -12.07 5.16
N ALA A 206 24.67 -11.40 4.74
CA ALA A 206 25.94 -12.05 4.41
C ALA A 206 26.53 -12.82 5.60
N LEU A 207 26.47 -12.25 6.82
CA LEU A 207 26.88 -12.95 8.04
C LEU A 207 26.04 -14.22 8.28
N PHE A 208 24.71 -14.14 8.11
CA PHE A 208 23.84 -15.32 8.23
C PHE A 208 24.19 -16.41 7.21
N PHE A 209 24.45 -16.06 5.95
CA PHE A 209 24.88 -17.02 4.94
C PHE A 209 26.25 -17.65 5.28
N ALA A 210 27.19 -16.86 5.81
CA ALA A 210 28.49 -17.36 6.25
C ALA A 210 28.34 -18.35 7.42
N VAL A 211 27.54 -18.02 8.43
CA VAL A 211 27.25 -18.90 9.57
C VAL A 211 26.54 -20.19 9.11
N ALA A 212 25.58 -20.08 8.19
CA ALA A 212 24.90 -21.23 7.60
C ALA A 212 25.89 -22.20 6.94
N ARG A 213 26.78 -21.66 6.09
CA ARG A 213 27.80 -22.43 5.37
C ARG A 213 28.80 -23.07 6.33
N TRP A 214 29.23 -22.34 7.36
CA TRP A 214 30.13 -22.85 8.39
C TRP A 214 29.53 -24.01 9.18
N ARG A 215 28.24 -23.93 9.56
CA ARG A 215 27.53 -25.02 10.24
C ARG A 215 27.32 -26.23 9.33
N ALA A 216 26.98 -26.02 8.06
CA ALA A 216 26.80 -27.10 7.09
C ALA A 216 28.08 -27.93 6.88
N GLY A 217 29.26 -27.30 6.97
CA GLY A 217 30.55 -28.01 6.92
C GLY A 217 30.91 -28.82 8.18
N ARG A 218 30.12 -28.71 9.26
CA ARG A 218 30.39 -29.36 10.57
C ARG A 218 29.28 -30.32 11.02
N ALA A 219 28.20 -30.46 10.27
CA ALA A 219 27.06 -31.28 10.66
C ALA A 219 27.27 -32.75 10.28
N SER A 220 27.29 -33.64 11.26
CA SER A 220 27.01 -35.08 11.09
C SER A 220 25.49 -35.30 10.98
N ALA A 221 25.10 -36.37 10.29
CA ALA A 221 23.71 -36.64 9.88
C ALA A 221 22.70 -36.54 11.05
N PRO A 222 21.53 -35.90 10.85
CA PRO A 222 20.56 -35.73 11.92
C PRO A 222 19.87 -37.06 12.26
N ALA A 223 19.71 -37.31 13.56
CA ALA A 223 18.89 -38.39 14.08
C ALA A 223 17.43 -38.24 13.63
N THR A 224 16.87 -39.32 13.09
CA THR A 224 15.46 -39.49 12.76
C THR A 224 14.61 -39.28 14.02
N SER A 225 13.86 -38.19 14.06
CA SER A 225 12.79 -38.01 15.06
C SER A 225 11.48 -38.48 14.46
N ALA A 226 10.72 -39.23 15.27
CA ALA A 226 9.45 -39.82 14.89
C ALA A 226 8.43 -38.76 14.47
N VAL A 227 7.59 -39.17 13.51
CA VAL A 227 6.51 -38.40 12.92
C VAL A 227 5.46 -38.11 13.99
N THR A 228 5.29 -36.83 14.35
CA THR A 228 4.00 -36.33 14.80
C THR A 228 3.41 -35.47 13.69
N THR A 229 2.33 -35.98 13.10
CA THR A 229 1.42 -35.19 12.28
C THR A 229 0.80 -34.11 13.17
N GLY A 230 1.45 -32.95 13.29
CA GLY A 230 0.74 -31.73 13.67
C GLY A 230 -0.39 -31.53 12.65
N PRO A 231 -1.65 -31.37 13.08
CA PRO A 231 -2.77 -31.48 12.16
C PRO A 231 -2.70 -30.33 11.17
N ARG A 232 -2.84 -30.63 9.87
CA ARG A 232 -2.98 -29.63 8.78
C ARG A 232 -3.92 -28.48 9.16
N ALA A 233 -4.89 -28.74 10.03
CA ALA A 233 -5.76 -27.76 10.67
C ALA A 233 -5.01 -26.58 11.32
N VAL A 234 -3.91 -26.77 12.05
CA VAL A 234 -3.18 -25.64 12.70
C VAL A 234 -2.54 -24.73 11.67
N ALA A 235 -1.94 -25.28 10.61
CA ALA A 235 -1.39 -24.49 9.52
C ALA A 235 -2.49 -23.73 8.77
N VAL A 236 -3.62 -24.38 8.49
CA VAL A 236 -4.80 -23.75 7.87
C VAL A 236 -5.37 -22.64 8.76
N LEU A 237 -5.48 -22.85 10.07
CA LEU A 237 -5.97 -21.84 11.01
C LEU A 237 -5.01 -20.64 11.10
N ALA A 238 -3.70 -20.87 11.21
CA ALA A 238 -2.71 -19.81 11.18
C ALA A 238 -2.76 -19.02 9.86
N SER A 239 -2.93 -19.72 8.73
CA SER A 239 -3.14 -19.12 7.41
C SER A 239 -4.40 -18.24 7.37
N LEU A 240 -5.53 -18.72 7.90
CA LEU A 240 -6.77 -17.96 7.97
C LEU A 240 -6.62 -16.72 8.84
N VAL A 241 -5.96 -16.82 10.00
CA VAL A 241 -5.69 -15.68 10.87
C VAL A 241 -4.82 -14.64 10.18
N ILE A 242 -3.76 -15.04 9.46
CA ILE A 242 -2.92 -14.11 8.70
C ILE A 242 -3.73 -13.41 7.60
N VAL A 243 -4.56 -14.14 6.88
CA VAL A 243 -5.44 -13.58 5.83
C VAL A 243 -6.45 -12.61 6.45
N LEU A 244 -7.04 -12.94 7.59
CA LEU A 244 -7.98 -12.07 8.30
C LEU A 244 -7.30 -10.80 8.81
N ILE A 245 -6.10 -10.91 9.39
CA ILE A 245 -5.31 -9.74 9.81
C ILE A 245 -4.95 -8.88 8.60
N ALA A 246 -4.50 -9.49 7.50
CA ALA A 246 -4.17 -8.76 6.27
C ALA A 246 -5.39 -8.06 5.66
N ALA A 247 -6.56 -8.69 5.74
CA ALA A 247 -7.82 -8.15 5.24
C ALA A 247 -8.41 -7.07 6.16
N TYR A 248 -8.13 -7.09 7.46
CA TYR A 248 -8.78 -6.20 8.43
C TYR A 248 -7.90 -5.05 8.92
N LEU A 249 -6.62 -5.31 9.18
CA LEU A 249 -5.72 -4.36 9.85
C LEU A 249 -5.53 -3.06 9.04
N PRO A 250 -5.26 -3.09 7.71
CA PRO A 250 -5.16 -1.85 6.94
C PRO A 250 -6.45 -1.00 7.01
N TYR A 251 -7.61 -1.64 6.94
CA TYR A 251 -8.90 -0.95 6.99
C TYR A 251 -9.17 -0.32 8.36
N GLN A 252 -8.80 -0.99 9.45
CA GLN A 252 -8.82 -0.40 10.77
C GLN A 252 -7.83 0.76 10.92
N THR A 253 -6.57 0.58 10.49
CA THR A 253 -5.52 1.58 10.64
C THR A 253 -5.83 2.85 9.86
N PHE A 254 -6.34 2.71 8.62
CA PHE A 254 -6.65 3.85 7.77
C PHE A 254 -8.10 4.33 7.87
N ARG A 255 -8.96 3.65 8.65
CA ARG A 255 -10.41 3.91 8.78
C ARG A 255 -11.15 4.01 7.46
N VAL A 256 -10.69 3.23 6.49
CA VAL A 256 -11.34 3.08 5.19
C VAL A 256 -12.04 1.74 5.14
N THR A 257 -13.20 1.68 4.49
CA THR A 257 -13.91 0.42 4.24
C THR A 257 -14.06 0.23 2.74
N PRO A 258 -14.09 -1.03 2.23
CA PRO A 258 -14.25 -1.30 0.80
C PRO A 258 -15.64 -0.93 0.26
N TRP A 259 -16.55 -0.52 1.14
CA TRP A 259 -17.90 -0.10 0.80
C TRP A 259 -18.15 1.30 1.34
N PRO A 260 -18.88 2.18 0.63
CA PRO A 260 -19.27 3.46 1.19
C PRO A 260 -20.27 3.25 2.33
N ILE A 261 -19.79 3.34 3.57
CA ILE A 261 -20.64 3.34 4.77
C ILE A 261 -20.65 4.76 5.32
N GLY A 262 -21.82 5.39 5.39
CA GLY A 262 -21.97 6.72 5.94
C GLY A 262 -23.08 7.54 5.30
N VAL A 263 -23.01 8.86 5.49
CA VAL A 263 -23.97 9.83 4.97
C VAL A 263 -23.37 10.51 3.74
N THR A 264 -24.12 10.54 2.65
CA THR A 264 -23.71 11.20 1.40
C THR A 264 -24.64 12.39 1.13
N VAL A 265 -24.07 13.47 0.59
CA VAL A 265 -24.86 14.59 0.06
C VAL A 265 -24.98 14.39 -1.44
N ASP A 266 -26.18 14.07 -1.91
CA ASP A 266 -26.42 13.79 -3.33
C ASP A 266 -26.31 15.07 -4.19
N ALA A 267 -25.68 14.95 -5.35
CA ALA A 267 -25.64 15.97 -6.39
C ALA A 267 -25.50 15.32 -7.77
N PRO A 268 -25.69 16.08 -8.87
CA PRO A 268 -25.44 15.57 -10.22
C PRO A 268 -24.04 14.94 -10.33
N GLU A 269 -23.94 13.93 -11.21
CA GLU A 269 -22.68 13.23 -11.46
C GLU A 269 -21.58 14.21 -11.91
N GLY A 270 -20.34 13.96 -11.46
CA GLY A 270 -19.19 14.85 -11.70
C GLY A 270 -19.07 16.05 -10.76
N VAL A 271 -20.12 16.40 -10.00
CA VAL A 271 -20.03 17.45 -8.97
C VAL A 271 -19.36 16.87 -7.72
N THR A 272 -18.12 17.28 -7.48
CA THR A 272 -17.26 16.71 -6.44
C THR A 272 -16.63 17.77 -5.55
N SER A 273 -16.97 19.04 -5.71
CA SER A 273 -16.49 20.14 -4.88
C SER A 273 -17.62 21.11 -4.55
N HIS A 274 -17.35 22.05 -3.64
CA HIS A 274 -18.22 23.21 -3.48
C HIS A 274 -18.21 24.08 -4.76
N ALA A 275 -19.30 24.82 -5.00
CA ALA A 275 -19.47 25.62 -6.21
C ALA A 275 -18.56 26.86 -6.23
N ALA A 276 -18.47 27.58 -5.12
CA ALA A 276 -17.64 28.76 -4.94
C ALA A 276 -17.28 28.97 -3.45
N PRO A 277 -16.20 29.70 -3.14
CA PRO A 277 -15.89 30.16 -1.80
C PRO A 277 -17.05 30.93 -1.14
N LEU A 278 -17.32 30.68 0.15
CA LEU A 278 -18.31 31.43 0.93
C LEU A 278 -17.70 32.60 1.73
N MET A 279 -16.38 32.70 1.76
CA MET A 279 -15.66 33.79 2.41
C MET A 279 -14.46 34.23 1.59
N ALA A 280 -14.13 35.52 1.72
CA ALA A 280 -12.88 36.06 1.20
C ALA A 280 -11.75 35.71 2.16
N VAL A 281 -10.61 35.32 1.60
CA VAL A 281 -9.41 34.99 2.36
C VAL A 281 -8.25 35.80 1.80
N THR A 282 -7.46 36.40 2.69
CA THR A 282 -6.25 37.13 2.30
C THR A 282 -5.14 36.13 2.00
N ILE A 283 -4.85 35.92 0.72
CA ILE A 283 -3.74 35.06 0.29
C ILE A 283 -2.43 35.84 0.36
N THR A 284 -1.52 35.42 1.22
CA THR A 284 -0.15 35.96 1.31
C THR A 284 0.83 35.10 0.50
N PRO A 285 1.96 35.68 0.02
CA PRO A 285 3.03 34.92 -0.62
C PRO A 285 3.56 33.82 0.30
N GLU A 286 3.97 32.69 -0.31
CA GLU A 286 4.52 31.57 0.45
C GLU A 286 5.82 31.96 1.16
N THR A 287 5.84 31.78 2.49
CA THR A 287 7.06 32.02 3.28
C THR A 287 8.04 30.85 3.16
N GLY A 288 9.32 31.08 3.46
CA GLY A 288 10.30 29.98 3.46
C GLY A 288 9.96 28.85 4.44
N TYR A 289 9.32 29.16 5.57
CA TYR A 289 8.83 28.15 6.51
C TYR A 289 7.64 27.36 5.92
N GLU A 290 6.71 28.04 5.26
CA GLU A 290 5.60 27.38 4.57
C GLU A 290 6.09 26.47 3.44
N SER A 291 7.12 26.86 2.68
CA SER A 291 7.72 25.98 1.67
C SER A 291 8.34 24.73 2.26
N GLN A 292 8.96 24.83 3.44
CA GLN A 292 9.45 23.66 4.17
C GLN A 292 8.27 22.75 4.59
N VAL A 293 7.23 23.33 5.21
CA VAL A 293 6.03 22.60 5.61
C VAL A 293 5.33 21.96 4.40
N ARG A 294 5.34 22.62 3.24
CA ARG A 294 4.84 22.10 1.97
C ARG A 294 5.55 20.79 1.60
N ALA A 295 6.88 20.82 1.62
CA ALA A 295 7.72 19.70 1.23
C ALA A 295 7.74 18.55 2.26
N GLU A 296 7.49 18.82 3.54
CA GLU A 296 7.61 17.82 4.60
C GLU A 296 6.25 17.21 4.99
N THR A 297 5.23 18.05 5.20
CA THR A 297 3.96 17.68 5.83
C THR A 297 2.76 17.84 4.89
N TYR A 298 2.55 19.02 4.31
CA TYR A 298 1.35 19.31 3.51
C TYR A 298 1.25 18.47 2.23
N LYS A 299 2.38 18.06 1.63
CA LYS A 299 2.37 17.12 0.48
C LYS A 299 1.57 15.84 0.74
N TRP A 300 1.45 15.42 2.01
CA TRP A 300 0.71 14.21 2.36
C TRP A 300 -0.80 14.40 2.26
N CYS A 301 -1.31 15.63 2.36
CA CYS A 301 -2.72 15.96 2.15
C CYS A 301 -3.16 15.60 0.72
N GLY A 302 -2.28 15.79 -0.27
CA GLY A 302 -2.51 15.45 -1.68
C GLY A 302 -2.62 13.95 -1.96
N PHE A 303 -2.30 13.07 -1.00
CA PHE A 303 -2.62 11.64 -1.13
C PHE A 303 -4.09 11.35 -0.90
N CYS A 304 -4.75 12.13 -0.04
CA CYS A 304 -6.13 11.89 0.37
C CYS A 304 -7.10 12.86 -0.27
N HIS A 305 -6.65 14.02 -0.74
CA HIS A 305 -7.52 15.08 -1.23
C HIS A 305 -7.03 15.64 -2.56
N THR A 306 -7.97 15.94 -3.44
CA THR A 306 -7.78 16.93 -4.51
C THR A 306 -8.09 18.32 -3.97
N MET A 307 -7.46 19.35 -4.56
CA MET A 307 -7.61 20.73 -4.12
C MET A 307 -8.29 21.63 -5.17
N GLN A 308 -8.39 21.16 -6.42
CA GLN A 308 -8.91 21.94 -7.55
C GLN A 308 -10.44 21.83 -7.67
N LYS A 309 -11.09 22.88 -8.18
CA LYS A 309 -12.53 22.88 -8.48
C LYS A 309 -12.90 21.71 -9.39
N GLY A 310 -13.91 20.94 -9.01
CA GLY A 310 -14.37 19.77 -9.76
C GLY A 310 -13.41 18.57 -9.75
N GLY A 311 -12.30 18.64 -9.00
CA GLY A 311 -11.42 17.47 -8.83
C GLY A 311 -12.12 16.33 -8.10
N LYS A 312 -11.88 15.10 -8.54
CA LYS A 312 -12.51 13.90 -7.94
C LYS A 312 -12.22 13.74 -6.44
N HIS A 313 -13.13 13.11 -5.72
CA HIS A 313 -12.80 12.57 -4.39
C HIS A 313 -11.71 11.51 -4.49
N LEU A 314 -10.84 11.45 -3.48
CA LEU A 314 -9.91 10.34 -3.30
C LEU A 314 -10.34 9.57 -2.05
N VAL A 315 -9.38 9.32 -1.15
CA VAL A 315 -9.66 8.79 0.19
C VAL A 315 -10.54 9.76 0.99
N GLY A 316 -10.25 11.06 0.90
CA GLY A 316 -11.05 12.15 1.44
C GLY A 316 -11.80 12.93 0.34
N PRO A 317 -12.69 13.86 0.74
CA PRO A 317 -13.42 14.71 -0.19
C PRO A 317 -12.47 15.68 -0.91
N ASN A 318 -12.95 16.30 -1.97
CA ASN A 318 -12.25 17.44 -2.56
C ASN A 318 -12.27 18.60 -1.55
N LEU A 319 -11.16 19.34 -1.43
CA LEU A 319 -11.05 20.46 -0.48
C LEU A 319 -11.17 21.84 -1.11
N TYR A 320 -11.50 21.94 -2.39
CA TYR A 320 -11.76 23.20 -3.06
C TYR A 320 -12.89 23.97 -2.37
N ALA A 321 -12.63 25.25 -2.11
CA ALA A 321 -13.58 26.20 -1.53
C ALA A 321 -14.23 25.75 -0.21
N ILE A 322 -13.50 25.02 0.66
CA ILE A 322 -14.04 24.53 1.94
C ILE A 322 -14.21 25.62 3.01
N PHE A 323 -13.45 26.71 2.94
CA PHE A 323 -13.50 27.74 3.99
C PHE A 323 -14.87 28.44 3.98
N GLY A 324 -15.49 28.50 5.15
CA GLY A 324 -16.87 28.93 5.37
C GLY A 324 -17.93 27.85 5.14
N GLN A 325 -17.57 26.71 4.56
CA GLN A 325 -18.53 25.65 4.27
C GLN A 325 -18.88 24.86 5.52
N GLN A 326 -20.10 24.36 5.54
CA GLN A 326 -20.54 23.39 6.53
C GLN A 326 -19.74 22.09 6.40
N ALA A 327 -19.26 21.57 7.53
CA ALA A 327 -18.49 20.33 7.56
C ALA A 327 -19.35 19.13 7.12
N GLY A 328 -18.74 18.14 6.45
CA GLY A 328 -19.46 16.92 6.05
C GLY A 328 -20.47 17.09 4.90
N ARG A 329 -20.29 18.10 4.04
CA ARG A 329 -21.28 18.45 2.99
C ARG A 329 -20.72 18.58 1.58
N VAL A 330 -19.46 18.17 1.32
CA VAL A 330 -18.99 18.11 -0.07
C VAL A 330 -19.86 17.10 -0.82
N PRO A 331 -20.43 17.46 -1.98
CA PRO A 331 -21.35 16.58 -2.70
C PRO A 331 -20.68 15.28 -3.12
N ASN A 332 -21.46 14.20 -3.23
CA ASN A 332 -21.05 12.88 -3.71
C ASN A 332 -19.88 12.22 -2.93
N PHE A 333 -19.58 12.70 -1.72
CA PHE A 333 -18.67 12.05 -0.77
C PHE A 333 -19.42 11.43 0.40
N THR A 334 -19.00 10.22 0.80
CA THR A 334 -19.57 9.50 1.95
C THR A 334 -18.82 9.86 3.24
N TYR A 335 -19.47 10.58 4.14
CA TYR A 335 -18.93 10.98 5.44
C TYR A 335 -19.34 10.03 6.56
N SER A 336 -18.51 9.91 7.60
CA SER A 336 -18.93 9.34 8.88
C SER A 336 -20.14 10.09 9.43
N GLN A 337 -21.03 9.37 10.13
CA GLN A 337 -22.19 9.96 10.79
C GLN A 337 -21.82 11.14 11.70
N ALA A 338 -20.74 11.02 12.49
CA ALA A 338 -20.25 12.09 13.38
C ALA A 338 -19.95 13.40 12.62
N MET A 339 -19.26 13.33 11.48
CA MET A 339 -18.93 14.49 10.64
C MET A 339 -20.18 15.12 10.01
N ALA A 340 -21.08 14.29 9.49
CA ALA A 340 -22.32 14.79 8.89
C ALA A 340 -23.22 15.48 9.94
N GLU A 341 -23.37 14.88 11.12
CA GLU A 341 -24.14 15.45 12.23
C GLU A 341 -23.51 16.73 12.79
N ALA A 342 -22.18 16.77 12.95
CA ALA A 342 -21.49 17.97 13.41
C ALA A 342 -21.71 19.13 12.45
N GLY A 343 -21.62 18.87 11.14
CA GLY A 343 -22.01 19.83 10.11
C GLY A 343 -23.43 20.34 10.33
N GLN A 344 -24.42 19.44 10.42
CA GLN A 344 -25.83 19.79 10.65
C GLN A 344 -26.05 20.62 11.93
N LYS A 345 -25.24 20.38 12.96
CA LYS A 345 -25.24 21.13 14.23
C LYS A 345 -24.48 22.47 14.17
N GLY A 346 -23.99 22.86 13.00
CA GLY A 346 -23.39 24.18 12.77
C GLY A 346 -21.86 24.20 12.69
N LEU A 347 -21.18 23.05 12.64
CA LEU A 347 -19.74 23.03 12.41
C LEU A 347 -19.44 23.55 10.99
N VAL A 348 -18.66 24.63 10.91
CA VAL A 348 -18.18 25.25 9.68
C VAL A 348 -16.66 25.19 9.63
N TRP A 349 -16.07 24.99 8.45
CA TRP A 349 -14.63 25.03 8.29
C TRP A 349 -14.12 26.46 8.23
N ASN A 350 -13.25 26.81 9.16
CA ASN A 350 -12.54 28.08 9.25
C ASN A 350 -11.18 27.82 9.92
N ASP A 351 -10.37 28.86 10.08
CA ASP A 351 -9.00 28.70 10.60
C ASP A 351 -8.98 28.07 12.00
N GLU A 352 -9.92 28.44 12.87
CA GLU A 352 -10.00 27.91 14.24
C GLU A 352 -10.41 26.42 14.27
N THR A 353 -11.45 26.06 13.52
CA THR A 353 -11.94 24.68 13.47
C THR A 353 -10.97 23.75 12.74
N LEU A 354 -10.30 24.25 11.70
CA LEU A 354 -9.21 23.53 11.04
C LEU A 354 -8.01 23.38 11.96
N ASP A 355 -7.63 24.40 12.75
CA ASP A 355 -6.54 24.27 13.72
C ASP A 355 -6.81 23.15 14.73
N LYS A 356 -8.02 23.14 15.31
CA LYS A 356 -8.44 22.09 16.26
C LYS A 356 -8.50 20.71 15.60
N PHE A 357 -9.05 20.62 14.39
CA PHE A 357 -9.11 19.37 13.65
C PHE A 357 -7.71 18.83 13.31
N LEU A 358 -6.80 19.70 12.85
CA LEU A 358 -5.41 19.35 12.53
C LEU A 358 -4.60 18.93 13.76
N ALA A 359 -4.93 19.48 14.94
CA ALA A 359 -4.33 19.09 16.22
C ALA A 359 -4.75 17.68 16.68
N GLY A 360 -5.89 17.17 16.20
CA GLY A 360 -6.37 15.83 16.50
C GLY A 360 -7.82 15.59 16.06
N PRO A 361 -8.06 14.95 14.89
CA PRO A 361 -9.40 14.71 14.38
C PRO A 361 -10.31 13.96 15.36
N ASP A 362 -9.75 12.95 16.03
CA ASP A 362 -10.47 12.10 16.98
C ASP A 362 -10.88 12.83 18.26
N GLN A 363 -10.04 13.76 18.71
CA GLN A 363 -10.29 14.54 19.91
C GLN A 363 -11.30 15.65 19.61
N PHE A 364 -11.17 16.28 18.45
CA PHE A 364 -12.07 17.34 18.03
C PHE A 364 -13.46 16.82 17.65
N LEU A 365 -13.52 15.66 16.97
CA LEU A 365 -14.77 15.07 16.50
C LEU A 365 -14.75 13.54 16.69
N PRO A 366 -15.11 13.05 17.89
CA PRO A 366 -15.16 11.62 18.18
C PRO A 366 -16.08 10.86 17.19
N GLY A 367 -15.59 9.75 16.65
CA GLY A 367 -16.32 8.94 15.68
C GLY A 367 -16.17 9.40 14.22
N THR A 368 -15.34 10.41 13.94
CA THR A 368 -14.96 10.76 12.57
C THR A 368 -14.17 9.62 11.91
N SER A 369 -14.49 9.33 10.64
CA SER A 369 -13.66 8.46 9.80
C SER A 369 -12.50 9.21 9.15
N MET A 370 -12.51 10.55 9.20
CA MET A 370 -11.47 11.38 8.63
C MET A 370 -10.24 11.41 9.54
N ILE A 371 -9.12 10.86 9.05
CA ILE A 371 -7.85 10.80 9.78
C ILE A 371 -6.77 11.63 9.09
N ILE A 372 -5.73 12.00 9.83
CA ILE A 372 -4.47 12.49 9.27
C ILE A 372 -3.49 11.32 9.28
N SER A 373 -3.17 10.79 8.09
CA SER A 373 -2.43 9.52 7.94
C SER A 373 -1.02 9.53 8.53
N VAL A 374 -0.41 10.71 8.66
CA VAL A 374 0.90 10.91 9.29
C VAL A 374 0.82 11.25 10.79
N GLY A 375 -0.39 11.23 11.36
CA GLY A 375 -0.69 11.62 12.72
C GLY A 375 -1.01 13.11 12.88
N PRO A 376 -1.48 13.52 14.08
CA PRO A 376 -1.87 14.91 14.32
C PRO A 376 -0.69 15.89 14.26
N VAL A 377 -0.97 17.11 13.80
CA VAL A 377 0.03 18.18 13.66
C VAL A 377 0.24 18.87 15.00
N LYS A 378 1.39 18.60 15.62
CA LYS A 378 1.63 18.91 17.03
C LYS A 378 1.79 20.41 17.30
N THR A 379 2.43 21.15 16.41
CA THR A 379 2.77 22.56 16.65
C THR A 379 1.75 23.49 16.01
N ALA A 380 1.33 24.53 16.74
CA ALA A 380 0.39 25.53 16.22
C ALA A 380 0.95 26.27 15.00
N ARG A 381 2.26 26.54 14.98
CA ARG A 381 2.94 27.18 13.85
C ARG A 381 2.84 26.35 12.56
N GLU A 382 3.01 25.03 12.65
CA GLU A 382 2.90 24.14 11.50
C GLU A 382 1.44 24.02 11.03
N ARG A 383 0.46 23.98 11.95
CA ARG A 383 -0.97 24.01 11.60
C ARG A 383 -1.36 25.29 10.88
N ALA A 384 -0.92 26.44 11.38
CA ALA A 384 -1.14 27.72 10.71
C ALA A 384 -0.52 27.73 9.29
N ALA A 385 0.71 27.22 9.13
CA ALA A 385 1.33 27.09 7.82
C ALA A 385 0.52 26.18 6.87
N ILE A 386 0.01 25.05 7.36
CA ILE A 386 -0.87 24.14 6.60
C ILE A 386 -2.17 24.83 6.18
N ILE A 387 -2.80 25.58 7.08
CA ILE A 387 -4.04 26.33 6.81
C ILE A 387 -3.78 27.38 5.72
N ASN A 388 -2.70 28.14 5.80
CA ASN A 388 -2.33 29.13 4.77
C ASN A 388 -2.09 28.46 3.40
N LEU A 389 -1.37 27.33 3.37
CA LEU A 389 -1.14 26.56 2.14
C LEU A 389 -2.46 26.04 1.56
N LEU A 390 -3.37 25.55 2.42
CA LEU A 390 -4.68 25.07 2.02
C LEU A 390 -5.53 26.19 1.43
N GLN A 391 -5.59 27.36 2.07
CA GLN A 391 -6.26 28.54 1.55
C GLN A 391 -5.74 28.90 0.15
N ARG A 392 -4.41 28.97 -0.01
CA ARG A 392 -3.75 29.28 -1.29
C ARG A 392 -4.12 28.29 -2.39
N ASP A 393 -4.16 27.01 -2.08
CA ASP A 393 -4.38 25.95 -3.06
C ASP A 393 -5.88 25.68 -3.36
N THR A 394 -6.79 26.12 -2.50
CA THR A 394 -8.24 25.77 -2.58
C THR A 394 -9.19 26.94 -2.76
N MET A 395 -8.76 28.18 -2.51
CA MET A 395 -9.62 29.36 -2.54
C MET A 395 -9.44 30.24 -3.78
N LEU A 396 -8.48 29.93 -4.66
CA LEU A 396 -8.30 30.66 -5.91
C LEU A 396 -9.30 30.16 -6.98
N PRO A 397 -9.94 31.06 -7.73
CA PRO A 397 -10.69 30.64 -8.91
C PRO A 397 -9.73 29.95 -9.90
N PRO A 398 -10.19 28.93 -10.65
CA PRO A 398 -9.39 28.42 -11.76
C PRO A 398 -9.00 29.59 -12.68
N PRO A 399 -7.79 29.58 -13.27
CA PRO A 399 -7.39 30.64 -14.19
C PRO A 399 -8.47 30.80 -15.25
N ALA A 400 -8.82 32.05 -15.59
CA ALA A 400 -9.70 32.32 -16.71
C ALA A 400 -9.12 31.60 -17.93
N VAL A 401 -9.90 30.71 -18.54
CA VAL A 401 -9.51 30.08 -19.81
C VAL A 401 -9.42 31.24 -20.82
N PRO A 402 -8.27 31.46 -21.46
CA PRO A 402 -8.10 32.53 -22.44
C PRO A 402 -9.05 32.38 -23.63
#